data_AF-A0A2G5WJ25-F1
#
_entry.id   AF-A0A2G5WJ25-F1
#
_cell.length_a   1.000
_cell.length_b   1.000
_cell.length_c   1.000
_cell.angle_alpha   90.00
_cell.angle_beta   90.00
_cell.angle_gamma   90.00
#
_symmetry.space_group_name_H-M   'P 1'
#
loop_
_entity.id
_entity.type
_entity.pdbx_description
1 polymer ?
#
loop_
_entity_poly.entity_id
_entity_poly.type
_entity_poly.pdbx_seq_one_letter_code
_entity_poly.pdbx_strand_id
1 'polypeptide(L)'
;MIFSSRGEIIDTLSTLREVIIRLEHTWNRKITSGIGFGDSALKAEMHARKALQITQRESDDIILIDHEGQILDLPKEYYDETSVFHNIHLLTRLKKENINIQLFDKIRQVIKKKNWSSFTAKELALELKMSDRNAQRALLALTNAKIMKRIGEEKAFSKGRPSKLYALDDKFR
;
A
#
# COMPACT_ATOMS: atom_id res chain seq x y z
N MET A 1 6.07 19.41 -4.23
CA MET A 1 6.68 20.01 -3.04
C MET A 1 5.78 19.69 -1.86
N ILE A 2 6.31 19.08 -0.80
CA ILE A 2 5.59 18.74 0.43
C ILE A 2 6.18 19.62 1.53
N PHE A 3 5.35 20.24 2.36
CA PHE A 3 5.78 21.00 3.53
C PHE A 3 5.05 20.46 4.76
N SER A 4 5.78 20.31 5.86
CA SER A 4 5.26 19.78 7.13
C SER A 4 6.31 20.05 8.23
N SER A 5 5.93 19.83 9.48
CA SER A 5 6.87 19.91 10.61
C SER A 5 7.80 18.69 10.65
N ARG A 6 8.95 18.83 11.33
CA ARG A 6 9.88 17.70 11.52
C ARG A 6 9.22 16.50 12.20
N GLY A 7 8.45 16.73 13.26
CA GLY A 7 7.80 15.66 14.02
C GLY A 7 6.81 14.86 13.16
N GLU A 8 5.94 15.57 12.44
CA GLU A 8 4.94 14.93 11.57
C GLU A 8 5.57 14.15 10.41
N ILE A 9 6.68 14.64 9.83
CA ILE A 9 7.43 13.86 8.84
C ILE A 9 8.00 12.59 9.44
N ILE A 10 8.62 12.67 10.62
CA ILE A 10 9.22 11.50 11.28
C ILE A 10 8.13 10.45 11.61
N ASP A 11 7.00 10.89 12.15
CA ASP A 11 5.88 10.00 12.50
C ASP A 11 5.25 9.33 11.26
N THR A 12 5.36 9.95 10.08
CA THR A 12 4.79 9.44 8.82
C THR A 12 5.80 8.69 7.93
N LEU A 13 7.04 8.49 8.39
CA LEU A 13 8.10 7.84 7.60
C LEU A 13 7.75 6.42 7.14
N SER A 14 7.08 5.64 7.98
CA SER A 14 6.60 4.29 7.63
C SER A 14 5.63 4.35 6.45
N THR A 15 4.66 5.26 6.50
CA THR A 15 3.70 5.49 5.41
C THR A 15 4.40 5.98 4.14
N LEU A 16 5.40 6.86 4.25
CA LEU A 16 6.17 7.32 3.11
C LEU A 16 6.92 6.16 2.43
N ARG A 17 7.56 5.28 3.22
CA ARG A 17 8.21 4.07 2.70
C ARG A 17 7.24 3.16 1.98
N GLU A 18 6.06 2.92 2.55
CA GLU A 18 5.01 2.12 1.90
C GLU A 18 4.58 2.69 0.55
N VAL A 19 4.42 4.02 0.48
CA VAL A 19 4.10 4.71 -0.77
C VAL A 19 5.22 4.54 -1.80
N ILE A 20 6.49 4.71 -1.39
CA ILE A 20 7.64 4.52 -2.27
C ILE A 20 7.66 3.10 -2.82
N ILE A 21 7.63 2.07 -1.97
CA ILE A 21 7.62 0.66 -2.39
C ILE A 21 6.46 0.39 -3.37
N ARG A 22 5.25 0.88 -3.06
CA ARG A 22 4.10 0.69 -3.95
C ARG A 22 4.31 1.35 -5.32
N LEU A 23 4.90 2.54 -5.35
CA LEU A 23 5.20 3.26 -6.60
C LEU A 23 6.30 2.54 -7.39
N GLU A 24 7.35 2.05 -6.73
CA GLU A 24 8.41 1.27 -7.36
C GLU A 24 7.86 0.03 -8.05
N HIS A 25 6.98 -0.70 -7.37
CA HIS A 25 6.30 -1.86 -7.95
C HIS A 25 5.34 -1.48 -9.09
N THR A 26 4.64 -0.36 -8.97
CA THR A 26 3.67 0.10 -9.99
C THR A 26 4.38 0.54 -11.27
N TRP A 27 5.52 1.24 -11.14
CA TRP A 27 6.26 1.81 -12.26
C TRP A 27 7.46 0.98 -12.70
N ASN A 28 7.81 -0.07 -11.94
CA ASN A 28 8.96 -0.93 -12.18
C ASN A 28 10.28 -0.14 -12.29
N ARG A 29 10.48 0.84 -11.40
CA ARG A 29 11.68 1.68 -11.31
C ARG A 29 12.00 1.95 -9.85
N LYS A 30 13.29 2.06 -9.51
CA LYS A 30 13.73 2.51 -8.18
C LYS A 30 13.28 3.95 -7.95
N ILE A 31 12.77 4.24 -6.75
CA ILE A 31 12.34 5.56 -6.33
C ILE A 31 13.05 5.88 -5.03
N THR A 32 13.78 6.99 -5.03
CA THR A 32 14.44 7.50 -3.84
C THR A 32 13.84 8.84 -3.44
N SER A 33 14.01 9.22 -2.17
CA SER A 33 13.47 10.45 -1.62
C SER A 33 14.49 11.13 -0.72
N GLY A 34 14.69 12.44 -0.92
CA GLY A 34 15.52 13.27 -0.07
C GLY A 34 14.65 14.28 0.67
N ILE A 35 14.72 14.28 1.99
CA ILE A 35 13.95 15.19 2.85
C ILE A 35 14.93 16.13 3.55
N GLY A 36 14.64 17.43 3.52
CA GLY A 36 15.45 18.44 4.18
C GLY A 36 14.62 19.29 5.13
N PHE A 37 15.14 19.51 6.34
CA PHE A 37 14.57 20.41 7.32
C PHE A 37 15.33 21.74 7.34
N GLY A 38 14.62 22.83 7.55
CA GLY A 38 15.21 24.15 7.65
C GLY A 38 14.24 25.15 8.27
N ASP A 39 14.81 26.18 8.87
CA ASP A 39 14.15 27.41 9.35
C ASP A 39 13.59 28.29 8.20
N SER A 40 13.92 27.96 6.95
CA SER A 40 13.30 28.54 5.76
C SER A 40 13.06 27.49 4.68
N ALA A 41 12.11 27.75 3.80
CA ALA A 41 11.81 26.89 2.64
C ALA A 41 13.05 26.70 1.74
N LEU A 42 13.86 27.75 1.57
CA LEU A 42 15.09 27.69 0.77
C LEU A 42 16.11 26.72 1.36
N LYS A 43 16.37 26.82 2.68
CA LYS A 43 17.29 25.87 3.36
C LYS A 43 16.75 24.45 3.34
N ALA A 44 15.45 24.27 3.60
CA ALA A 44 14.81 22.96 3.51
C ALA A 44 14.96 22.33 2.11
N GLU A 45 14.78 23.13 1.04
CA GLU A 45 15.01 22.66 -0.33
C GLU A 45 16.48 22.30 -0.59
N MET A 46 17.43 23.14 -0.16
CA MET A 46 18.86 22.84 -0.29
C MET A 46 19.22 21.53 0.41
N HIS A 47 18.71 21.31 1.62
CA HIS A 47 18.92 20.08 2.36
C HIS A 47 18.24 18.88 1.67
N ALA A 48 17.03 19.03 1.15
CA ALA A 48 16.34 17.96 0.41
C ALA A 48 17.11 17.56 -0.86
N ARG A 49 17.68 18.53 -1.58
CA ARG A 49 18.53 18.27 -2.75
C ARG A 49 19.81 17.55 -2.37
N LYS A 50 20.46 17.95 -1.27
CA LYS A 50 21.65 17.26 -0.74
C LYS A 50 21.31 15.83 -0.35
N ALA A 51 20.20 15.59 0.34
CA ALA A 51 19.70 14.26 0.70
C ALA A 51 19.47 13.39 -0.55
N LEU A 52 18.85 13.94 -1.60
CA LEU A 52 18.59 13.22 -2.84
C LEU A 52 19.88 12.88 -3.63
N GLN A 53 20.94 13.68 -3.49
CA GLN A 53 22.25 13.35 -4.07
C GLN A 53 22.90 12.18 -3.34
N ILE A 54 22.71 12.07 -2.03
CA ILE A 54 23.24 10.97 -1.21
C ILE A 54 22.55 9.65 -1.58
N THR A 55 21.22 9.63 -1.74
CA THR A 55 20.47 8.43 -2.14
C THR A 55 20.88 7.87 -3.52
N GLN A 56 21.54 8.67 -4.37
CA GLN A 56 22.07 8.19 -5.66
C GLN A 56 23.41 7.48 -5.52
N ARG A 57 24.14 7.71 -4.43
CA ARG A 57 25.46 7.13 -4.13
C ARG A 57 25.36 5.96 -3.17
N GLU A 58 24.36 5.96 -2.31
CA GLU A 58 24.13 4.97 -1.25
C GLU A 58 22.94 4.07 -1.59
N SER A 59 22.78 2.96 -0.86
CA SER A 59 21.69 2.01 -1.07
C SER A 59 20.34 2.48 -0.53
N ASP A 60 20.33 3.52 0.32
CA ASP A 60 19.14 3.95 1.04
C ASP A 60 18.11 4.68 0.16
N ASP A 61 16.85 4.29 0.31
CA ASP A 61 15.74 4.85 -0.48
C ASP A 61 15.23 6.18 0.08
N ILE A 62 15.49 6.49 1.35
CA ILE A 62 15.11 7.75 2.00
C ILE A 62 16.27 8.27 2.85
N ILE A 63 16.71 9.49 2.59
CA ILE A 63 17.69 10.22 3.42
C ILE A 63 17.03 11.49 3.95
N LEU A 64 17.27 11.78 5.23
CA LEU A 64 16.79 12.98 5.91
C LEU A 64 17.98 13.83 6.33
N ILE A 65 17.89 15.14 6.09
CA ILE A 65 18.89 16.11 6.54
C ILE A 65 18.23 17.13 7.46
N ASP A 66 18.81 17.33 8.64
CA ASP A 66 18.30 18.25 9.65
C ASP A 66 18.60 19.72 9.35
N HIS A 67 18.17 20.61 10.24
CA HIS A 67 18.40 22.06 10.13
C HIS A 67 19.87 22.48 10.20
N GLU A 68 20.76 21.64 10.71
CA GLU A 68 22.21 21.85 10.80
C GLU A 68 22.93 21.28 9.56
N GLY A 69 22.20 20.62 8.66
CA GLY A 69 22.75 20.01 7.45
C GLY A 69 23.35 18.62 7.68
N GLN A 70 23.08 18.00 8.83
CA GLN A 70 23.52 16.66 9.21
C GLN A 70 22.51 15.60 8.77
N ILE A 71 22.98 14.40 8.45
CA ILE A 71 22.09 13.27 8.17
C ILE A 71 21.42 12.86 9.49
N LEU A 72 20.10 12.73 9.46
CA LEU A 72 19.35 12.26 10.61
C LEU A 72 19.31 10.74 10.60
N ASP A 73 20.01 10.11 11.54
CA ASP A 73 19.87 8.68 11.79
C ASP A 73 18.50 8.41 12.41
N LEU A 74 17.69 7.63 11.71
CA LEU A 74 16.38 7.22 12.21
C LEU A 74 16.55 6.01 13.14
N PRO A 75 15.83 5.97 14.27
CA PRO A 75 15.79 4.76 15.10
C PRO A 75 15.31 3.55 14.29
N LYS A 76 15.85 2.37 14.61
CA LYS A 76 15.48 1.09 13.94
C LYS A 76 13.97 0.83 13.95
N GLU A 77 13.25 1.32 14.93
CA GLU A 77 11.79 1.21 15.05
C GLU A 77 11.03 1.88 13.88
N TYR A 78 11.59 2.91 13.25
CA TYR A 78 11.01 3.52 12.05
C TYR A 78 11.27 2.69 10.78
N TYR A 79 12.24 1.79 10.83
CA TYR A 79 12.44 0.72 9.85
C TYR A 79 11.61 -0.48 10.27
N ASP A 80 10.29 -0.31 10.43
CA ASP A 80 9.41 -1.44 10.74
C ASP A 80 9.43 -2.44 9.57
N GLU A 81 10.38 -3.37 9.64
CA GLU A 81 10.63 -4.42 8.67
C GLU A 81 9.39 -5.30 8.52
N THR A 82 8.52 -5.38 9.53
CA THR A 82 7.34 -6.22 9.49
C THR A 82 6.26 -5.66 8.55
N SER A 83 5.98 -4.35 8.60
CA SER A 83 5.06 -3.71 7.63
C SER A 83 5.64 -3.74 6.22
N VAL A 84 6.93 -3.44 6.07
CA VAL A 84 7.64 -3.44 4.77
C VAL A 84 7.63 -4.85 4.15
N PHE A 85 7.97 -5.89 4.93
CA PHE A 85 7.96 -7.28 4.47
C PHE A 85 6.55 -7.75 4.10
N HIS A 86 5.55 -7.39 4.91
CA HIS A 86 4.15 -7.70 4.63
C HIS A 86 3.70 -7.10 3.29
N ASN A 87 4.08 -5.84 3.03
CA ASN A 87 3.77 -5.13 1.80
C ASN A 87 4.50 -5.69 0.58
N ILE A 88 5.81 -5.98 0.68
CA ILE A 88 6.56 -6.63 -0.41
C ILE A 88 5.93 -7.99 -0.75
N HIS A 89 5.55 -8.76 0.26
CA HIS A 89 4.91 -10.06 0.07
C HIS A 89 3.50 -9.94 -0.54
N LEU A 90 2.70 -8.95 -0.12
CA LEU A 90 1.43 -8.61 -0.77
C LEU A 90 1.63 -8.24 -2.24
N LEU A 91 2.54 -7.31 -2.54
CA LEU A 91 2.81 -6.83 -3.90
C LEU A 91 3.32 -7.95 -4.80
N THR A 92 4.18 -8.82 -4.28
CA THR A 92 4.68 -10.00 -5.00
C THR A 92 3.55 -10.96 -5.35
N ARG A 93 2.62 -11.22 -4.41
CA ARG A 93 1.46 -12.08 -4.65
C ARG A 93 0.49 -11.49 -5.67
N LEU A 94 0.23 -10.19 -5.59
CA LEU A 94 -0.61 -9.49 -6.56
C LEU A 94 0.01 -9.53 -7.97
N LYS A 95 1.32 -9.27 -8.09
CA LYS A 95 2.04 -9.35 -9.37
C LYS A 95 1.98 -10.74 -9.98
N LYS A 96 2.12 -11.80 -9.16
CA LYS A 96 2.05 -13.20 -9.62
C LYS A 96 0.70 -13.54 -10.28
N GLU A 97 -0.40 -13.02 -9.73
CA GLU A 97 -1.76 -13.26 -10.27
C GLU A 97 -2.20 -12.16 -11.25
N ASN A 98 -1.28 -11.28 -11.68
CA ASN A 98 -1.52 -10.15 -12.57
C ASN A 98 -2.65 -9.21 -12.08
N ILE A 99 -2.71 -9.01 -10.76
CA ILE A 99 -3.67 -8.13 -10.11
C ILE A 99 -3.03 -6.76 -9.91
N ASN A 100 -3.72 -5.76 -10.41
CA ASN A 100 -3.37 -4.37 -10.20
C ASN A 100 -3.57 -3.96 -8.71
N ILE A 101 -2.55 -3.35 -8.09
CA ILE A 101 -2.60 -2.92 -6.68
C ILE A 101 -3.70 -1.89 -6.41
N GLN A 102 -3.99 -1.00 -7.37
CA GLN A 102 -5.08 -0.03 -7.24
C GLN A 102 -6.46 -0.71 -7.20
N LEU A 103 -6.65 -1.84 -7.90
CA LEU A 103 -7.87 -2.65 -7.79
C LEU A 103 -7.97 -3.29 -6.40
N PHE A 104 -6.88 -3.86 -5.87
CA PHE A 104 -6.87 -4.40 -4.52
C PHE A 104 -7.18 -3.34 -3.46
N ASP A 105 -6.55 -2.15 -3.55
CA ASP A 105 -6.80 -1.04 -2.62
C ASP A 105 -8.26 -0.60 -2.66
N LYS A 106 -8.89 -0.54 -3.84
CA LYS A 106 -10.33 -0.25 -3.97
C LYS A 106 -11.19 -1.31 -3.27
N ILE A 107 -10.88 -2.60 -3.47
CA ILE A 107 -11.58 -3.71 -2.81
C ILE A 107 -11.45 -3.58 -1.28
N ARG A 108 -10.23 -3.38 -0.78
CA ARG A 108 -9.96 -3.21 0.66
C ARG A 108 -10.73 -2.03 1.26
N GLN A 109 -10.77 -0.90 0.56
CA GLN A 109 -11.55 0.27 0.99
C GLN A 109 -13.04 -0.01 1.07
N VAL A 110 -13.61 -0.75 0.10
CA VAL A 110 -15.03 -1.15 0.15
C VAL A 110 -15.30 -2.03 1.37
N ILE A 111 -14.48 -3.05 1.59
CA ILE A 111 -14.60 -3.97 2.73
C ILE A 111 -14.57 -3.19 4.05
N LYS A 112 -13.61 -2.28 4.21
CA LYS A 112 -13.47 -1.44 5.41
C LYS A 112 -14.67 -0.51 5.59
N LYS A 113 -15.11 0.20 4.53
CA LYS A 113 -16.24 1.16 4.59
C LYS A 113 -17.57 0.47 4.89
N LYS A 114 -17.77 -0.75 4.41
CA LYS A 114 -18.99 -1.52 4.64
C LYS A 114 -18.93 -2.42 5.87
N ASN A 115 -17.78 -2.45 6.54
CA ASN A 115 -17.49 -3.35 7.66
C ASN A 115 -17.83 -4.82 7.33
N TRP A 116 -17.50 -5.26 6.11
CA TRP A 116 -17.84 -6.60 5.67
C TRP A 116 -16.91 -7.64 6.30
N SER A 117 -17.48 -8.53 7.11
CA SER A 117 -16.82 -9.78 7.52
C SER A 117 -16.78 -10.79 6.38
N SER A 118 -17.78 -10.77 5.50
CA SER A 118 -17.94 -11.65 4.34
C SER A 118 -18.83 -10.99 3.30
N PHE A 119 -18.61 -11.27 2.02
CA PHE A 119 -19.40 -10.71 0.93
C PHE A 119 -19.38 -11.61 -0.31
N THR A 120 -20.32 -11.39 -1.22
CA THR A 120 -20.44 -12.08 -2.51
C THR A 120 -19.79 -11.27 -3.63
N ALA A 121 -19.49 -11.93 -4.75
CA ALA A 121 -18.98 -11.24 -5.94
C ALA A 121 -19.95 -10.18 -6.48
N LYS A 122 -21.27 -10.35 -6.27
CA LYS A 122 -22.29 -9.40 -6.72
C LYS A 122 -22.29 -8.13 -5.87
N GLU A 123 -22.20 -8.26 -4.55
CA GLU A 123 -22.09 -7.11 -3.65
C GLU A 123 -20.84 -6.30 -3.96
N LEU A 124 -19.71 -6.98 -4.19
CA LEU A 124 -18.47 -6.30 -4.58
C LEU A 124 -18.61 -5.59 -5.94
N ALA A 125 -19.23 -6.24 -6.93
CA ALA A 125 -19.45 -5.67 -8.25
C ALA A 125 -20.30 -4.39 -8.18
N LEU A 126 -21.34 -4.41 -7.34
CA LEU A 126 -22.22 -3.27 -7.09
C LEU A 126 -21.44 -2.08 -6.50
N GLU A 127 -20.68 -2.32 -5.43
CA GLU A 127 -19.92 -1.25 -4.75
C GLU A 127 -18.80 -0.67 -5.60
N LEU A 128 -18.14 -1.51 -6.41
CA LEU A 128 -17.08 -1.08 -7.32
C LEU A 128 -17.58 -0.61 -8.68
N LYS A 129 -18.89 -0.63 -8.91
CA LYS A 129 -19.55 -0.26 -10.18
C LYS A 129 -18.91 -0.96 -11.38
N MET A 130 -18.65 -2.27 -11.25
CA MET A 130 -18.07 -3.11 -12.29
C MET A 130 -18.98 -4.28 -12.65
N SER A 131 -18.66 -5.00 -13.72
CA SER A 131 -19.43 -6.19 -14.10
C SER A 131 -19.18 -7.36 -13.12
N ASP A 132 -20.18 -8.22 -12.95
CA ASP A 132 -20.07 -9.48 -12.19
C ASP A 132 -18.87 -10.32 -12.63
N ARG A 133 -18.61 -10.38 -13.94
CA ARG A 133 -17.46 -11.13 -14.50
C ARG A 133 -16.13 -10.53 -14.01
N ASN A 134 -16.00 -9.21 -13.96
CA ASN A 134 -14.77 -8.56 -13.49
C ASN A 134 -14.56 -8.80 -11.99
N ALA A 135 -15.62 -8.68 -11.19
CA ALA A 135 -15.56 -8.95 -9.75
C ALA A 135 -15.19 -10.42 -9.47
N GLN A 136 -15.80 -11.37 -10.19
CA GLN A 136 -15.47 -12.79 -10.08
C GLN A 136 -14.02 -13.09 -10.45
N ARG A 137 -13.50 -12.50 -11.54
CA ARG A 137 -12.10 -12.66 -11.94
C ARG A 137 -11.15 -12.10 -10.89
N ALA A 138 -11.42 -10.91 -10.37
CA ALA A 138 -10.62 -10.30 -9.32
C ALA A 138 -10.60 -11.16 -8.05
N LEU A 139 -11.76 -11.65 -7.60
CA LEU A 139 -11.87 -12.50 -6.42
C LEU A 139 -11.19 -13.86 -6.60
N LEU A 140 -11.29 -14.46 -7.78
CA LEU A 140 -10.59 -15.71 -8.08
C LEU A 140 -9.07 -15.50 -8.00
N ALA A 141 -8.55 -14.45 -8.63
CA ALA A 141 -7.14 -14.12 -8.61
C ALA A 141 -6.65 -13.83 -7.18
N LEU A 142 -7.40 -13.03 -6.39
CA LEU A 142 -7.06 -12.75 -4.98
C LEU A 142 -7.12 -14.01 -4.10
N THR A 143 -8.00 -14.95 -4.42
CA THR A 143 -8.09 -16.25 -3.71
C THR A 143 -6.89 -17.13 -4.06
N ASN A 144 -6.48 -17.19 -5.33
CA ASN A 144 -5.27 -17.91 -5.76
C ASN A 144 -4.00 -17.32 -5.12
N ALA A 145 -3.94 -15.99 -4.99
CA ALA A 145 -2.89 -15.28 -4.26
C ALA A 145 -2.93 -15.52 -2.74
N LYS A 146 -3.92 -16.24 -2.20
CA LYS A 146 -4.15 -16.45 -0.77
C LYS A 146 -4.27 -15.11 0.00
N ILE A 147 -4.85 -14.10 -0.64
CA ILE A 147 -5.18 -12.79 -0.04
C ILE A 147 -6.66 -12.77 0.38
N MET A 148 -7.51 -13.46 -0.38
CA MET A 148 -8.91 -13.72 -0.08
C MET A 148 -9.12 -15.21 0.25
N LYS A 149 -10.13 -15.48 1.08
CA LYS A 149 -10.62 -16.83 1.39
C LYS A 149 -12.05 -16.98 0.88
N ARG A 150 -12.36 -18.15 0.32
CA ARG A 150 -13.75 -18.57 0.10
C ARG A 150 -14.22 -19.27 1.36
N ILE A 151 -15.18 -18.68 2.06
CA ILE A 151 -15.62 -19.12 3.40
C ILE A 151 -16.98 -19.84 3.39
N GLY A 152 -17.62 -19.96 2.23
CA GLY A 152 -18.85 -20.73 2.09
C GLY A 152 -19.66 -20.33 0.87
N GLU A 153 -20.97 -20.61 0.96
CA GLU A 153 -21.98 -20.22 -0.01
C GLU A 153 -23.17 -19.60 0.72
N GLU A 154 -23.71 -18.52 0.18
CA GLU A 154 -24.96 -17.93 0.64
C GLU A 154 -26.12 -18.83 0.19
N LYS A 155 -26.98 -19.23 1.13
CA LYS A 155 -28.19 -20.01 0.81
C LYS A 155 -29.12 -19.15 -0.04
N ALA A 156 -29.46 -19.62 -1.22
CA ALA A 156 -30.40 -18.94 -2.10
C ALA A 156 -31.81 -18.97 -1.49
N PHE A 157 -32.30 -17.83 -1.00
CA PHE A 157 -33.69 -17.69 -0.54
C PHE A 157 -34.71 -17.66 -1.70
N SER A 158 -34.24 -17.52 -2.95
CA SER A 158 -35.06 -17.63 -4.17
C SER A 158 -34.25 -18.21 -5.34
N LYS A 159 -34.93 -18.72 -6.39
CA LYS A 159 -34.35 -19.48 -7.51
C LYS A 159 -33.04 -18.88 -8.04
N GLY A 160 -31.94 -19.63 -7.87
CA GLY A 160 -30.62 -19.30 -8.40
C GLY A 160 -29.54 -20.28 -7.88
N ARG A 161 -28.37 -20.30 -8.54
CA ARG A 161 -27.21 -21.03 -8.03
C ARG A 161 -26.68 -20.32 -6.77
N PRO A 162 -26.35 -21.04 -5.69
CA PRO A 162 -25.76 -20.44 -4.48
C PRO A 162 -24.58 -19.52 -4.80
N SER A 163 -24.56 -18.32 -4.21
CA SER A 163 -23.47 -17.35 -4.38
C SER A 163 -22.30 -17.72 -3.47
N LYS A 164 -21.08 -17.68 -3.99
CA LYS A 164 -19.87 -17.91 -3.18
C LYS A 164 -19.65 -16.72 -2.24
N LEU A 165 -19.34 -17.01 -0.97
CA LEU A 165 -18.94 -16.02 0.02
C LEU A 165 -17.42 -15.94 0.13
N TYR A 166 -16.93 -14.70 0.16
CA TYR A 166 -15.52 -14.36 0.25
C TYR A 166 -15.25 -13.52 1.50
N ALA A 167 -14.06 -13.66 2.07
CA ALA A 167 -13.56 -12.82 3.15
C ALA A 167 -12.09 -12.49 2.91
N LEU A 168 -11.68 -11.31 3.34
CA LEU A 168 -10.27 -10.92 3.38
C LEU A 168 -9.56 -11.78 4.43
N ASP A 169 -8.39 -12.35 4.09
CA ASP A 169 -7.58 -13.08 5.06
C ASP A 169 -7.14 -12.11 6.17
N ASP A 170 -7.21 -12.52 7.43
CA ASP A 170 -6.86 -11.69 8.60
C ASP A 170 -5.46 -11.11 8.51
N LYS A 171 -4.56 -11.76 7.76
CA LYS A 171 -3.21 -11.24 7.50
C LYS A 171 -3.22 -9.92 6.71
N PHE A 172 -4.24 -9.66 5.89
CA PHE A 172 -4.33 -8.50 5.00
C PHE A 172 -5.49 -7.56 5.34
N ARG A 173 -6.08 -7.70 6.53
CA ARG A 173 -7.25 -6.93 6.99
C ARG A 173 -6.96 -5.43 7.14
#